data_AF-A0A936PU76-F1
#
_entry.id   AF-A0A936PU76-F1
#
_cell.length_a   1.000
_cell.length_b   1.000
_cell.length_c   1.000
_cell.angle_alpha   90.00
_cell.angle_beta   90.00
_cell.angle_gamma   90.00
#
_symmetry.space_group_name_H-M   'P 1'
#
loop_
_entity.id
_entity.type
_entity.pdbx_description
1 polymer ?
#
loop_
_entity_poly.entity_id
_entity_poly.type
_entity_poly.pdbx_seq_one_letter_code
_entity_poly.pdbx_strand_id
1 'polypeptide(L)'
;MPETCPRVQCVVQLAWEGGDPAVDLPQVVLERLEGDTWTTVTTRAGRPVSDTFGDILTVHTPDPLYPFEDDQAHRWWAGWQAVSHVHDRAGLPLGTYRLTVNGQRYTGGASAWPWPSEGYTLSSEPFEVVPAQLSVAVVAEGLQVWLAAPSTGWRLIHLDGRSTGDNPVVGPITVTWTLDDGSELDETLDAGETTSSRTLLRLSPPEGAVSVRVLDGYQNEGATTL
;
A
#
# COMPACT_ATOMS: atom_id res chain seq x y z
N MET A 1 6.30 -13.43 -0.33
CA MET A 1 5.73 -12.14 0.10
C MET A 1 6.88 -11.21 0.48
N PRO A 2 6.81 -9.87 0.33
CA PRO A 2 7.92 -9.00 0.72
C PRO A 2 8.11 -8.92 2.24
N GLU A 3 9.35 -8.83 2.70
CA GLU A 3 9.68 -8.55 4.12
C GLU A 3 9.41 -7.08 4.48
N THR A 4 9.72 -6.15 3.57
CA THR A 4 9.50 -4.71 3.72
C THR A 4 8.59 -4.18 2.63
N CYS A 5 7.72 -3.24 2.96
CA CYS A 5 6.69 -2.72 2.08
C CYS A 5 6.61 -1.19 2.20
N PRO A 6 7.36 -0.44 1.37
CA PRO A 6 7.28 1.01 1.37
C PRO A 6 5.85 1.47 1.07
N ARG A 7 5.34 2.43 1.85
CA ARG A 7 4.00 2.99 1.64
C ARG A 7 3.79 3.40 0.19
N VAL A 8 2.57 3.29 -0.31
CA VAL A 8 2.16 3.66 -1.66
C VAL A 8 2.77 2.81 -2.78
N GLN A 9 4.05 2.47 -2.68
CA GLN A 9 4.90 1.87 -3.71
C GLN A 9 4.87 0.34 -3.71
N CYS A 10 4.28 -0.27 -2.69
CA CYS A 10 4.26 -1.72 -2.49
C CYS A 10 2.85 -2.33 -2.64
N VAL A 11 2.81 -3.53 -3.23
CA VAL A 11 1.65 -4.43 -3.24
C VAL A 11 2.03 -5.73 -2.53
N VAL A 12 1.26 -6.10 -1.51
CA VAL A 12 1.33 -7.38 -0.82
C VAL A 12 0.32 -8.34 -1.44
N GLN A 13 0.74 -9.58 -1.66
CA GLN A 13 -0.10 -10.61 -2.27
C GLN A 13 -0.04 -11.90 -1.44
N LEU A 14 -1.21 -12.52 -1.27
CA LEU A 14 -1.39 -13.81 -0.60
C LEU A 14 -2.23 -14.72 -1.51
N ALA A 15 -1.80 -15.96 -1.69
CA ALA A 15 -2.58 -16.98 -2.37
C ALA A 15 -2.72 -18.21 -1.47
N TRP A 16 -3.88 -18.85 -1.49
CA TRP A 16 -4.17 -20.03 -0.67
C TRP A 16 -5.16 -20.96 -1.37
N GLU A 17 -5.24 -22.19 -0.89
CA GLU A 17 -6.32 -23.13 -1.23
C GLU A 17 -7.42 -22.97 -0.18
N GLY A 18 -8.63 -22.63 -0.62
CA GLY A 18 -9.81 -22.38 0.22
C GLY A 18 -10.98 -23.27 -0.18
N GLY A 19 -12.18 -22.94 0.30
CA GLY A 19 -13.39 -23.66 -0.07
C GLY A 19 -13.96 -23.23 -1.43
N ASP A 20 -14.94 -24.00 -1.90
CA ASP A 20 -15.78 -23.66 -3.05
C ASP A 20 -16.59 -22.39 -2.75
N PRO A 21 -16.73 -21.42 -3.69
CA PRO A 21 -17.55 -20.22 -3.53
C PRO A 21 -19.01 -20.44 -3.08
N ALA A 22 -19.56 -21.64 -3.28
CA ALA A 22 -20.88 -22.05 -2.85
C ALA A 22 -20.98 -22.22 -1.33
N VAL A 23 -19.86 -22.50 -0.64
CA VAL A 23 -19.78 -22.62 0.83
C VAL A 23 -18.82 -21.62 1.45
N ASP A 24 -17.94 -21.01 0.66
CA ASP A 24 -16.84 -20.16 1.10
C ASP A 24 -16.87 -18.80 0.42
N LEU A 25 -16.97 -17.76 1.23
CA LEU A 25 -16.73 -16.38 0.82
C LEU A 25 -15.74 -15.82 1.82
N PRO A 26 -14.44 -16.15 1.68
CA PRO A 26 -13.46 -15.88 2.69
C PRO A 26 -13.31 -14.37 2.88
N GLN A 27 -13.27 -13.94 4.12
CA GLN A 27 -13.01 -12.55 4.46
C GLN A 27 -11.51 -12.35 4.66
N VAL A 28 -10.93 -11.39 3.94
CA VAL A 28 -9.54 -10.99 4.12
C VAL A 28 -9.48 -9.66 4.85
N VAL A 29 -8.71 -9.60 5.94
CA VAL A 29 -8.49 -8.40 6.74
C VAL A 29 -7.02 -8.08 6.88
N LEU A 30 -6.71 -6.78 7.00
CA LEU A 30 -5.37 -6.31 7.36
C LEU A 30 -5.27 -6.20 8.89
N GLU A 31 -4.20 -6.76 9.45
CA GLU A 31 -3.87 -6.63 10.87
C GLU A 31 -2.51 -5.95 11.04
N ARG A 32 -2.35 -5.23 12.15
CA ARG A 32 -1.11 -4.59 12.58
C ARG A 32 -0.72 -5.12 13.94
N LEU A 33 0.57 -5.31 14.17
CA LEU A 33 1.11 -5.68 15.46
C LEU A 33 1.17 -4.46 16.38
N GLU A 34 0.49 -4.53 17.52
CA GLU A 34 0.43 -3.50 18.57
C GLU A 34 0.90 -4.12 19.89
N GLY A 35 2.14 -3.82 20.28
CA GLY A 35 2.81 -4.57 21.35
C GLY A 35 2.97 -6.03 20.92
N ASP A 36 2.38 -6.95 21.68
CA ASP A 36 2.41 -8.39 21.39
C ASP A 36 1.09 -8.91 20.77
N THR A 37 0.16 -8.01 20.40
CA THR A 37 -1.18 -8.38 19.91
C THR A 37 -1.39 -7.91 18.48
N TRP A 38 -2.00 -8.77 17.65
CA TRP A 38 -2.47 -8.39 16.32
C TRP A 38 -3.84 -7.73 16.42
N THR A 39 -3.92 -6.48 15.98
CA THR A 39 -5.15 -5.69 15.95
C THR A 39 -5.59 -5.46 14.51
N THR A 40 -6.87 -5.64 14.22
CA THR A 40 -7.45 -5.31 12.91
C THR A 40 -7.28 -3.82 12.60
N VAL A 41 -6.74 -3.53 11.42
CA VAL A 41 -6.60 -2.15 10.95
C VAL A 41 -7.96 -1.61 10.56
N THR A 42 -8.31 -0.44 11.08
CA THR A 42 -9.58 0.23 10.75
C THR A 42 -9.35 1.58 10.10
N THR A 43 -10.28 1.97 9.22
CA THR A 43 -10.40 3.35 8.75
C THR A 43 -10.75 4.30 9.91
N ARG A 44 -10.68 5.63 9.67
CA ARG A 44 -11.11 6.63 10.67
C ARG A 44 -12.56 6.49 11.13
N ALA A 45 -13.42 5.87 10.32
CA ALA A 45 -14.81 5.59 10.68
C ALA A 45 -14.99 4.28 11.48
N GLY A 46 -13.90 3.60 11.86
CA GLY A 46 -13.93 2.33 12.57
C GLY A 46 -14.21 1.10 11.69
N ARG A 47 -14.30 1.28 10.37
CA ARG A 47 -14.52 0.16 9.44
C ARG A 47 -13.23 -0.64 9.22
N PRO A 48 -13.23 -1.97 9.30
CA PRO A 48 -12.08 -2.80 8.98
C PRO A 48 -11.56 -2.57 7.57
N VAL A 49 -10.24 -2.51 7.42
CA VAL A 49 -9.55 -2.59 6.12
C VAL A 49 -9.64 -4.05 5.66
N SER A 50 -10.52 -4.28 4.68
CA SER A 50 -10.91 -5.62 4.25
C SER A 50 -11.30 -5.65 2.77
N ASP A 51 -11.50 -6.84 2.24
CA ASP A 51 -11.97 -7.06 0.88
C ASP A 51 -13.44 -6.67 0.64
N THR A 52 -14.24 -6.62 1.70
CA THR A 52 -15.66 -6.21 1.65
C THR A 52 -15.86 -4.81 1.03
N PHE A 53 -14.90 -3.90 1.20
CA PHE A 53 -15.01 -2.50 0.76
C PHE A 53 -13.98 -2.10 -0.31
N GLY A 54 -13.35 -3.10 -0.96
CA GLY A 54 -12.37 -2.86 -2.02
C GLY A 54 -11.03 -2.26 -1.53
N ASP A 55 -10.73 -2.38 -0.24
CA ASP A 55 -9.40 -2.07 0.29
C ASP A 55 -8.40 -3.19 -0.01
N ILE A 56 -8.89 -4.43 -0.07
CA ILE A 56 -8.18 -5.62 -0.52
C ILE A 56 -8.93 -6.17 -1.74
N LEU A 57 -8.22 -6.56 -2.78
CA LEU A 57 -8.81 -7.26 -3.93
C LEU A 57 -8.75 -8.75 -3.66
N THR A 58 -9.88 -9.44 -3.73
CA THR A 58 -9.95 -10.90 -3.62
C THR A 58 -10.40 -11.50 -4.96
N VAL A 59 -9.75 -12.58 -5.40
CA VAL A 59 -10.06 -13.30 -6.63
C VAL A 59 -10.09 -14.80 -6.34
N HIS A 60 -11.00 -15.52 -7.01
CA HIS A 60 -11.12 -16.97 -6.96
C HIS A 60 -10.86 -17.58 -8.34
N THR A 61 -10.24 -18.77 -8.38
CA THR A 61 -10.10 -19.58 -9.59
C THR A 61 -10.11 -21.07 -9.23
N PRO A 62 -11.04 -21.88 -9.77
CA PRO A 62 -11.00 -23.33 -9.61
C PRO A 62 -9.97 -23.96 -10.56
N ASP A 63 -9.39 -25.09 -10.15
CA ASP A 63 -8.45 -25.91 -10.94
C ASP A 63 -8.84 -27.40 -10.82
N PRO A 64 -9.28 -28.07 -11.91
CA PRO A 64 -9.45 -27.53 -13.26
C PRO A 64 -10.68 -26.61 -13.38
N LEU A 65 -10.67 -25.71 -14.36
CA LEU A 65 -11.83 -24.87 -14.67
C LEU A 65 -12.96 -25.66 -15.38
N TYR A 66 -12.60 -26.65 -16.19
CA TYR A 66 -13.51 -27.54 -16.91
C TYR A 66 -12.91 -28.96 -17.04
N PRO A 67 -13.76 -30.01 -17.07
CA PRO A 67 -15.20 -29.98 -16.83
C PRO A 67 -15.53 -29.60 -15.38
N PHE A 68 -16.69 -28.97 -15.14
CA PHE A 68 -17.01 -28.43 -13.80
C PHE A 68 -17.52 -29.51 -12.83
N GLU A 69 -17.76 -30.71 -13.36
CA GLU A 69 -18.17 -31.90 -12.63
C GLU A 69 -17.00 -32.67 -12.02
N ASP A 70 -15.77 -32.37 -12.44
CA ASP A 70 -14.56 -32.94 -11.85
C ASP A 70 -14.27 -32.30 -10.48
N ASP A 71 -13.54 -33.02 -9.63
CA ASP A 71 -13.06 -32.46 -8.36
C ASP A 71 -12.16 -31.24 -8.62
N GLN A 72 -12.53 -30.10 -8.06
CA GLN A 72 -11.81 -28.83 -8.22
C GLN A 72 -11.05 -28.46 -6.95
N ALA A 73 -9.80 -28.03 -7.11
CA ALA A 73 -9.09 -27.26 -6.11
C ALA A 73 -9.48 -25.78 -6.24
N HIS A 74 -9.92 -25.15 -5.16
CA HIS A 74 -10.33 -23.74 -5.18
C HIS A 74 -9.20 -22.84 -4.70
N ARG A 75 -8.56 -22.18 -5.66
CA ARG A 75 -7.46 -21.25 -5.37
C ARG A 75 -8.02 -19.85 -5.21
N TRP A 76 -7.60 -19.20 -4.14
CA TRP A 76 -7.94 -17.83 -3.82
C TRP A 76 -6.67 -16.97 -3.82
N TRP A 77 -6.84 -15.71 -4.18
CA TRP A 77 -5.79 -14.70 -4.19
C TRP A 77 -6.31 -13.42 -3.56
N ALA A 78 -5.46 -12.77 -2.77
CA ALA A 78 -5.70 -11.46 -2.20
C ALA A 78 -4.55 -10.52 -2.51
N GLY A 79 -4.87 -9.29 -2.93
CA GLY A 79 -3.92 -8.21 -3.15
C GLY A 79 -4.27 -6.99 -2.31
N TRP A 80 -3.27 -6.45 -1.61
CA TRP A 80 -3.39 -5.20 -0.85
C TRP A 80 -2.25 -4.25 -1.22
N GLN A 81 -2.58 -3.00 -1.54
CA GLN A 81 -1.58 -1.95 -1.79
C GLN A 81 -1.44 -1.10 -0.53
N ALA A 82 -0.20 -0.79 -0.14
CA ALA A 82 0.15 -0.13 1.13
C ALA A 82 -0.23 1.37 1.18
N VAL A 83 -1.51 1.66 0.99
CA VAL A 83 -2.09 3.00 0.88
C VAL A 83 -3.09 3.18 2.03
N SER A 84 -3.02 4.32 2.71
CA SER A 84 -3.96 4.66 3.78
C SER A 84 -5.38 4.99 3.24
N HIS A 85 -6.22 5.52 4.11
CA HIS A 85 -7.56 5.99 3.75
C HIS A 85 -7.53 7.28 2.91
N VAL A 86 -8.69 7.69 2.40
CA VAL A 86 -8.83 8.67 1.31
C VAL A 86 -8.22 10.05 1.57
N HIS A 87 -8.00 10.42 2.84
CA HIS A 87 -7.53 11.75 3.24
C HIS A 87 -6.01 11.83 3.44
N ASP A 88 -5.35 10.69 3.63
CA ASP A 88 -3.94 10.60 4.03
C ASP A 88 -3.26 9.42 3.37
N ARG A 89 -3.50 9.22 2.08
CA ARG A 89 -3.12 8.00 1.33
C ARG A 89 -1.63 7.63 1.43
N ALA A 90 -0.74 8.62 1.52
CA ALA A 90 0.69 8.43 1.72
C ALA A 90 1.13 8.26 3.19
N GLY A 91 0.19 8.35 4.13
CA GLY A 91 0.40 8.37 5.58
C GLY A 91 -0.07 7.12 6.31
N LEU A 92 -0.04 5.94 5.68
CA LEU A 92 -0.35 4.68 6.35
C LEU A 92 0.60 4.51 7.56
N PRO A 93 0.16 4.17 8.78
CA PRO A 93 1.10 4.04 9.90
C PRO A 93 2.24 3.04 9.61
N LEU A 94 3.44 3.31 10.14
CA LEU A 94 4.58 2.39 10.02
C LEU A 94 4.44 1.22 11.00
N GLY A 95 5.14 0.12 10.75
CA GLY A 95 5.25 -1.01 11.66
C GLY A 95 4.95 -2.35 10.99
N THR A 96 4.71 -3.39 11.77
CA THR A 96 4.52 -4.74 11.25
C THR A 96 3.05 -5.05 10.99
N TYR A 97 2.77 -5.59 9.82
CA TYR A 97 1.44 -5.93 9.34
C TYR A 97 1.37 -7.39 8.88
N ARG A 98 0.16 -7.93 8.75
CA ARG A 98 -0.13 -9.19 8.07
C ARG A 98 -1.53 -9.18 7.46
N LEU A 99 -1.75 -10.05 6.49
CA LEU A 99 -3.08 -10.38 5.99
C LEU A 99 -3.60 -11.61 6.74
N THR A 100 -4.85 -11.56 7.18
CA THR A 100 -5.53 -12.71 7.80
C THR A 100 -6.79 -13.04 7.03
N VAL A 101 -7.00 -14.33 6.76
CA VAL A 101 -8.11 -14.89 6.00
C VAL A 101 -8.99 -15.71 6.94
N ASN A 102 -10.29 -15.48 6.91
CA ASN A 102 -11.28 -16.32 7.59
C ASN A 102 -12.26 -16.86 6.55
N GLY A 103 -12.31 -18.18 6.37
CA GLY A 103 -13.15 -18.83 5.36
C GLY A 103 -13.84 -20.07 5.88
N GLN A 104 -14.44 -20.82 4.97
CA GLN A 104 -15.18 -22.06 5.19
C GLN A 104 -14.73 -23.12 4.19
N ARG A 105 -14.78 -24.40 4.56
CA ARG A 105 -14.57 -25.50 3.62
C ARG A 105 -15.66 -26.56 3.74
N TYR A 106 -16.02 -27.16 2.61
CA TYR A 106 -17.02 -28.23 2.56
C TYR A 106 -16.49 -29.48 3.27
N THR A 107 -17.29 -30.07 4.16
CA THR A 107 -16.88 -31.27 4.94
C THR A 107 -17.42 -32.58 4.38
N GLY A 108 -18.09 -32.56 3.23
CA GLY A 108 -18.66 -33.78 2.63
C GLY A 108 -20.04 -34.17 3.16
N GLY A 109 -20.61 -35.21 2.55
CA GLY A 109 -21.78 -35.92 3.06
C GLY A 109 -23.16 -35.39 2.64
N ALA A 110 -23.24 -34.23 1.97
CA ALA A 110 -24.50 -33.70 1.47
C ALA A 110 -24.56 -33.69 -0.06
N SER A 111 -25.68 -34.15 -0.63
CA SER A 111 -25.97 -34.05 -2.07
C SER A 111 -26.91 -32.90 -2.40
N ALA A 112 -27.32 -32.11 -1.40
CA ALA A 112 -28.22 -30.97 -1.56
C ALA A 112 -27.93 -29.91 -0.48
N TRP A 113 -28.33 -28.68 -0.77
CA TRP A 113 -28.23 -27.56 0.17
C TRP A 113 -29.07 -27.81 1.45
N PRO A 114 -28.63 -27.36 2.64
CA PRO A 114 -27.35 -26.68 2.92
C PRO A 114 -26.18 -27.66 2.95
N TRP A 115 -25.07 -27.26 2.32
CA TRP A 115 -23.83 -28.05 2.32
C TRP A 115 -23.09 -27.87 3.66
N PRO A 116 -22.78 -28.95 4.39
CA PRO A 116 -22.01 -28.89 5.63
C PRO A 116 -20.63 -28.26 5.42
N SER A 117 -20.27 -27.32 6.28
CA SER A 117 -18.98 -26.63 6.21
C SER A 117 -18.32 -26.49 7.58
N GLU A 118 -17.01 -26.31 7.58
CA GLU A 118 -16.23 -25.95 8.77
C GLU A 118 -15.33 -24.73 8.48
N GLY A 119 -15.12 -23.90 9.51
CA GLY A 119 -14.32 -22.69 9.39
C GLY A 119 -12.81 -22.96 9.36
N TYR A 120 -12.08 -22.12 8.66
CA TYR A 120 -10.61 -22.08 8.70
C TYR A 120 -10.10 -20.64 8.86
N THR A 121 -8.90 -20.51 9.42
CA THR A 121 -8.17 -19.24 9.51
C THR A 121 -6.75 -19.43 9.01
N LEU A 122 -6.28 -18.49 8.19
CA LEU A 122 -4.90 -18.43 7.70
C LEU A 122 -4.35 -17.03 7.91
N SER A 123 -3.05 -16.90 8.13
CA SER A 123 -2.36 -15.62 8.15
C SER A 123 -1.15 -15.67 7.22
N SER A 124 -0.85 -14.55 6.58
CA SER A 124 0.41 -14.39 5.86
C SER A 124 1.59 -14.33 6.83
N GLU A 125 2.80 -14.52 6.29
CA GLU A 125 4.00 -14.06 6.99
C GLU A 125 3.90 -12.54 7.28
N PRO A 126 4.42 -12.07 8.42
CA PRO A 126 4.48 -10.64 8.72
C PRO A 126 5.35 -9.86 7.74
N PHE A 127 5.04 -8.57 7.56
CA PHE A 127 5.84 -7.64 6.76
C PHE A 127 5.88 -6.25 7.40
N GLU A 128 6.95 -5.51 7.19
CA GLU A 128 7.14 -4.18 7.76
C GLU A 128 6.74 -3.09 6.75
N VAL A 129 5.80 -2.22 7.13
CA VAL A 129 5.51 -1.00 6.41
C VAL A 129 6.51 0.06 6.82
N VAL A 130 7.30 0.52 5.84
CA VAL A 130 8.38 1.49 5.99
C VAL A 130 8.04 2.79 5.23
N PRO A 131 8.72 3.91 5.51
CA PRO A 131 8.55 5.13 4.73
C PRO A 131 8.71 4.88 3.22
N ALA A 132 7.96 5.62 2.41
CA ALA A 132 8.14 5.59 0.98
C ALA A 132 9.39 6.37 0.57
N GLN A 133 9.98 5.98 -0.56
CA GLN A 133 11.04 6.73 -1.19
C GLN A 133 10.44 7.78 -2.12
N LEU A 134 10.71 9.05 -1.84
CA LEU A 134 10.41 10.16 -2.73
C LEU A 134 11.43 10.19 -3.87
N SER A 135 10.94 10.42 -5.07
CA SER A 135 11.78 10.81 -6.19
C SER A 135 11.92 12.33 -6.20
N VAL A 136 13.14 12.83 -6.38
CA VAL A 136 13.47 14.26 -6.39
C VAL A 136 14.26 14.58 -7.65
N ALA A 137 13.85 15.60 -8.40
CA ALA A 137 14.55 16.09 -9.58
C ALA A 137 14.70 17.61 -9.55
N VAL A 138 15.89 18.09 -9.87
CA VAL A 138 16.15 19.52 -10.07
C VAL A 138 15.63 19.95 -11.43
N VAL A 139 14.87 21.04 -11.46
CA VAL A 139 14.33 21.64 -12.68
C VAL A 139 14.60 23.15 -12.67
N ALA A 140 14.46 23.81 -13.82
CA ALA A 140 14.78 25.24 -13.93
C ALA A 140 14.01 26.15 -12.95
N GLU A 141 12.82 25.73 -12.53
CA GLU A 141 11.93 26.48 -11.63
C GLU A 141 12.02 26.02 -10.15
N GLY A 142 12.91 25.08 -9.82
CA GLY A 142 13.08 24.55 -8.46
C GLY A 142 13.21 23.03 -8.41
N LEU A 143 12.41 22.36 -7.58
CA LEU A 143 12.42 20.89 -7.43
C LEU A 143 11.09 20.27 -7.83
N GLN A 144 11.13 19.16 -8.56
CA GLN A 144 10.01 18.24 -8.69
C GLN A 144 10.14 17.09 -7.70
N VAL A 145 9.07 16.81 -6.96
CA VAL A 145 9.01 15.76 -5.95
C VAL A 145 7.78 14.90 -6.16
N TRP A 146 7.93 13.57 -6.13
CA TRP A 146 6.80 12.66 -6.33
C TRP A 146 6.99 11.28 -5.68
N LEU A 147 5.86 10.58 -5.51
CA LEU A 147 5.79 9.18 -5.11
C LEU A 147 5.45 8.31 -6.33
N ALA A 148 6.25 7.26 -6.59
CA ALA A 148 5.99 6.33 -7.68
C ALA A 148 5.15 5.13 -7.19
N ALA A 149 3.88 5.07 -7.58
CA ALA A 149 3.03 3.92 -7.34
C ALA A 149 3.51 2.69 -8.15
N PRO A 150 3.27 1.46 -7.67
CA PRO A 150 3.73 0.26 -8.34
C PRO A 150 3.04 0.10 -9.69
N SER A 151 3.72 -0.53 -10.65
CA SER A 151 3.16 -0.81 -11.97
C SER A 151 1.94 -1.73 -11.92
N THR A 152 1.80 -2.52 -10.86
CA THR A 152 0.66 -3.38 -10.57
C THR A 152 -0.32 -2.76 -9.56
N GLY A 153 -0.16 -1.47 -9.23
CA GLY A 153 -1.05 -0.74 -8.34
C GLY A 153 -2.43 -0.48 -8.95
N TRP A 154 -3.42 -0.26 -8.10
CA TRP A 154 -4.79 0.05 -8.52
C TRP A 154 -5.43 1.16 -7.69
N ARG A 155 -4.90 1.44 -6.49
CA ARG A 155 -5.45 2.46 -5.60
C ARG A 155 -5.20 3.83 -6.21
N LEU A 156 -6.26 4.63 -6.32
CA LEU A 156 -6.16 6.06 -6.58
C LEU A 156 -5.44 6.71 -5.39
N ILE A 157 -4.28 7.34 -5.61
CA ILE A 157 -3.47 8.00 -4.57
C ILE A 157 -3.70 9.51 -4.55
N HIS A 158 -3.76 10.14 -5.72
CA HIS A 158 -4.11 11.55 -5.88
C HIS A 158 -4.95 11.74 -7.14
N LEU A 159 -5.84 12.74 -7.15
CA LEU A 159 -6.70 13.02 -8.31
C LEU A 159 -5.89 13.41 -9.55
N ASP A 160 -4.85 14.22 -9.35
CA ASP A 160 -3.90 14.61 -10.40
C ASP A 160 -2.75 13.60 -10.60
N GLY A 161 -2.80 12.47 -9.88
CA GLY A 161 -1.78 11.43 -9.89
C GLY A 161 -2.12 10.26 -10.82
N ARG A 162 -1.38 9.16 -10.66
CA ARG A 162 -1.60 7.90 -11.39
C ARG A 162 -1.60 6.71 -10.44
N SER A 163 -2.55 5.80 -10.58
CA SER A 163 -2.57 4.55 -9.79
C SER A 163 -1.35 3.64 -10.07
N THR A 164 -0.68 3.85 -11.20
CA THR A 164 0.48 3.08 -11.67
C THR A 164 1.64 3.97 -12.16
N GLY A 165 2.01 4.97 -11.35
CA GLY A 165 3.15 5.84 -11.65
C GLY A 165 3.25 7.00 -10.68
N ASP A 166 3.70 8.15 -11.18
CA ASP A 166 3.97 9.32 -10.37
C ASP A 166 2.70 9.90 -9.72
N ASN A 167 2.83 10.28 -8.45
CA ASN A 167 1.82 10.98 -7.68
C ASN A 167 2.44 12.17 -6.96
N PRO A 168 1.74 13.32 -6.89
CA PRO A 168 2.24 14.47 -6.16
C PRO A 168 2.31 14.18 -4.66
N VAL A 169 3.30 14.78 -4.02
CA VAL A 169 3.44 14.83 -2.56
C VAL A 169 2.57 15.98 -2.03
N VAL A 170 1.79 15.72 -0.99
CA VAL A 170 0.84 16.68 -0.40
C VAL A 170 1.19 17.00 1.04
N GLY A 171 0.79 18.19 1.50
CA GLY A 171 1.06 18.66 2.87
C GLY A 171 2.41 19.35 3.01
N PRO A 172 2.85 19.63 4.25
CA PRO A 172 4.14 20.27 4.50
C PRO A 172 5.29 19.40 4.01
N ILE A 173 6.30 20.04 3.42
CA ILE A 173 7.52 19.41 2.91
C ILE A 173 8.72 20.14 3.51
N THR A 174 9.61 19.39 4.14
CA THR A 174 10.90 19.90 4.63
C THR A 174 11.98 19.59 3.59
N VAL A 175 12.72 20.61 3.20
CA VAL A 175 13.84 20.55 2.27
C VAL A 175 15.11 20.86 3.06
N THR A 176 16.03 19.91 3.10
CA THR A 176 17.36 20.06 3.72
C THR A 176 18.40 20.17 2.61
N TRP A 177 19.07 21.30 2.51
CA TRP A 177 20.21 21.50 1.61
C TRP A 177 21.49 21.13 2.35
N THR A 178 22.38 20.39 1.69
CA THR A 178 23.76 20.21 2.15
C THR A 178 24.65 21.12 1.30
N LEU A 179 25.46 21.96 1.95
CA LEU A 179 26.41 22.85 1.29
C LEU A 179 27.78 22.18 1.10
N ASP A 180 28.64 22.80 0.28
CA ASP A 180 30.00 22.31 -0.02
C ASP A 180 30.92 22.25 1.21
N ASP A 181 30.67 23.08 2.22
CA ASP A 181 31.33 23.06 3.52
C ASP A 181 30.79 21.98 4.48
N GLY A 182 29.77 21.23 4.06
CA GLY A 182 29.10 20.18 4.81
C GLY A 182 28.04 20.67 5.81
N SER A 183 27.76 21.97 5.87
CA SER A 183 26.65 22.50 6.67
C SER A 183 25.30 22.18 6.04
N GLU A 184 24.24 22.18 6.87
CA GLU A 184 22.88 21.92 6.44
C GLU A 184 21.99 23.16 6.63
N LEU A 185 21.10 23.41 5.67
CA LEU A 185 20.07 24.45 5.74
C LEU A 185 18.69 23.81 5.53
N ASP A 186 17.81 23.96 6.51
CA ASP A 186 16.43 23.49 6.43
C ASP A 186 15.48 24.61 6.00
N GLU A 187 14.57 24.28 5.09
CA GLU A 187 13.43 25.10 4.69
C GLU A 187 12.16 24.24 4.75
N THR A 188 11.08 24.75 5.35
CA THR A 188 9.77 24.08 5.35
C THR A 188 8.80 24.86 4.50
N LEU A 189 8.17 24.16 3.56
CA LEU A 189 7.26 24.69 2.56
C LEU A 189 5.94 23.93 2.64
N ASP A 190 4.84 24.60 2.32
CA ASP A 190 3.63 23.86 1.95
C ASP A 190 3.83 23.22 0.57
N ALA A 191 3.22 22.07 0.32
CA ALA A 191 3.25 21.43 -0.99
C ALA A 191 2.85 22.44 -2.08
N GLY A 192 3.74 22.62 -3.06
CA GLY A 192 3.55 23.57 -4.14
C GLY A 192 2.55 23.10 -5.20
N GLU A 193 2.62 23.71 -6.38
CA GLU A 193 1.72 23.41 -7.49
C GLU A 193 1.92 21.98 -7.99
N THR A 194 0.82 21.27 -8.29
CA THR A 194 0.92 19.98 -8.97
C THR A 194 1.08 20.19 -10.48
N THR A 195 2.16 19.65 -11.04
CA THR A 195 2.47 19.68 -12.48
C THR A 195 2.75 18.27 -12.96
N SER A 196 1.99 17.78 -13.95
CA SER A 196 2.19 16.45 -14.55
C SER A 196 2.29 15.31 -13.52
N SER A 197 1.40 15.30 -12.52
CA SER A 197 1.37 14.31 -11.44
C SER A 197 2.54 14.36 -10.45
N ARG A 198 3.26 15.50 -10.38
CA ARG A 198 4.38 15.74 -9.45
C ARG A 198 4.19 17.08 -8.74
N THR A 199 4.75 17.22 -7.56
CA THR A 199 4.74 18.49 -6.81
C THR A 199 5.93 19.32 -7.24
N LEU A 200 5.70 20.56 -7.69
CA LEU A 200 6.74 21.55 -7.97
C LEU A 200 6.95 22.44 -6.75
N LEU A 201 8.15 22.41 -6.19
CA LEU A 201 8.59 23.33 -5.14
C LEU A 201 9.37 24.46 -5.81
N ARG A 202 8.78 25.66 -5.82
CA ARG A 202 9.39 26.87 -6.38
C ARG A 202 10.37 27.46 -5.37
N LEU A 203 11.63 27.09 -5.52
CA LEU A 203 12.73 27.50 -4.64
C LEU A 203 14.03 27.60 -5.45
N SER A 204 15.02 28.29 -4.90
CA SER A 204 16.36 28.37 -5.49
C SER A 204 17.35 27.71 -4.54
N PRO A 205 18.22 26.79 -5.01
CA PRO A 205 19.27 26.25 -4.18
C PRO A 205 20.11 27.39 -3.57
N PRO A 206 20.43 27.33 -2.27
CA PRO A 206 21.33 28.30 -1.65
C PRO A 206 22.73 28.24 -2.30
N GLU A 207 23.48 29.33 -2.20
CA GLU A 207 24.86 29.36 -2.68
C GLU A 207 25.68 28.26 -2.00
N GLY A 208 26.47 27.53 -2.79
CA GLY A 208 27.28 26.42 -2.30
C GLY A 208 26.53 25.10 -2.09
N ALA A 209 25.24 25.00 -2.39
CA ALA A 209 24.50 23.74 -2.25
C ALA A 209 25.03 22.64 -3.19
N VAL A 210 25.25 21.43 -2.66
CA VAL A 210 25.75 20.26 -3.41
C VAL A 210 24.75 19.10 -3.46
N SER A 211 23.84 19.02 -2.49
CA SER A 211 22.75 18.05 -2.50
C SER A 211 21.52 18.57 -1.78
N VAL A 212 20.38 17.94 -2.06
CA VAL A 212 19.12 18.23 -1.40
C VAL A 212 18.44 16.95 -0.96
N ARG A 213 17.94 16.94 0.28
CA ARG A 213 17.07 15.93 0.84
C ARG A 213 15.68 16.54 1.05
N VAL A 214 14.64 15.76 0.77
CA VAL A 214 13.24 16.15 0.89
C VAL A 214 12.54 15.16 1.79
N LEU A 215 11.76 15.66 2.75
CA LEU A 215 10.92 14.89 3.66
C LEU A 215 9.47 15.42 3.58
N ASP A 216 8.49 14.54 3.40
CA ASP A 216 7.08 14.94 3.44
C ASP A 216 6.50 14.90 4.87
N GLY A 217 5.27 15.41 5.02
CA GLY A 217 4.55 15.42 6.30
C GLY A 217 4.23 14.02 6.89
N TYR A 218 4.50 12.95 6.14
CA TYR A 218 4.37 11.56 6.60
C TYR A 218 5.73 10.90 6.85
N GLN A 219 6.84 11.63 6.72
CA GLN A 219 8.21 11.13 6.84
C GLN A 219 8.66 10.23 5.68
N ASN A 220 8.00 10.30 4.52
CA ASN A 220 8.55 9.73 3.30
C ASN A 220 9.71 10.62 2.83
N GLU A 221 10.80 10.03 2.36
CA GLU A 221 12.05 10.77 2.10
C GLU A 221 12.68 10.46 0.75
N GLY A 222 13.38 11.44 0.19
CA GLY A 222 14.17 11.29 -1.03
C GLY A 222 15.30 12.30 -1.07
N ALA A 223 16.32 12.04 -1.88
CA ALA A 223 17.44 12.96 -2.05
C ALA A 223 17.97 12.94 -3.48
N THR A 224 18.61 14.04 -3.87
CA THR A 224 19.34 14.13 -5.14
C THR A 224 20.53 15.08 -5.01
N THR A 225 21.51 14.92 -5.89
CA THR A 225 22.64 15.84 -6.04
C THR A 225 22.27 16.98 -6.98
N LEU A 226 22.91 18.13 -6.79
CA LEU A 226 22.68 19.35 -7.59
C LEU A 226 23.66 19.49 -8.76
#